data_AF-A0A9D4JQL8-F1
#
_entry.id   AF-A0A9D4JQL8-F1
#
_cell.length_a   1.000
_cell.length_b   1.000
_cell.length_c   1.000
_cell.angle_alpha   90.00
_cell.angle_beta   90.00
_cell.angle_gamma   90.00
#
_symmetry.space_group_name_H-M   'P 1'
#
loop_
_entity.id
_entity.type
_entity.pdbx_description
1 polymer ?
#
loop_
_entity_poly.entity_id
_entity_poly.type
_entity_poly.pdbx_seq_one_letter_code
_entity_poly.pdbx_strand_id
1 'polypeptide(L)'
;MAAFSQSTIEKGNDWVQDFLCSACEDEKLDESADFYCDSCEKFYCRKCIHMHGHLFKKHSTHGRSDMKKWPVVKKVEDFLLKCDVHKEENLVRFCKDHSKLCCNTCAFHYHRQCKTVMLLSDLVKNTSTDLKQVSVTIQTTLAELKKLQDNQEASIKSVQSSYDEQLHKIQESRQKILAALDMLEKKTLQEMKDTLTKLQASLKSDVDKCITFQKELKQLGDAIYDISDKSKQELSFIASI
;
A
#
# COMPACT_ATOMS: atom_id res chain seq x y z
N MET A 1 6.32 1.98 -10.37
CA MET A 1 5.12 2.64 -10.94
C MET A 1 4.22 1.57 -11.52
N ALA A 2 3.25 1.09 -10.73
CA ALA A 2 2.21 0.18 -11.19
C ALA A 2 0.86 0.87 -10.98
N ALA A 3 0.20 1.25 -12.07
CA ALA A 3 -1.10 1.88 -12.05
C ALA A 3 -2.15 0.79 -11.80
N PHE A 4 -2.70 0.74 -10.58
CA PHE A 4 -3.89 -0.06 -10.29
C PHE A 4 -5.11 0.70 -10.81
N SER A 5 -5.69 0.18 -11.88
CA SER A 5 -6.95 0.64 -12.45
C SER A 5 -8.07 0.53 -11.42
N GLN A 6 -8.69 1.66 -11.09
CA GLN A 6 -9.95 1.69 -10.34
C GLN A 6 -11.03 1.02 -11.19
N SER A 7 -11.39 -0.22 -10.86
CA SER A 7 -12.64 -0.82 -11.33
C SER A 7 -13.77 -0.21 -10.50
N THR A 8 -14.47 0.77 -11.08
CA THR A 8 -15.73 1.28 -10.55
C THR A 8 -16.72 0.11 -10.52
N ILE A 9 -17.11 -0.33 -9.33
CA ILE A 9 -18.22 -1.26 -9.16
C ILE A 9 -19.48 -0.49 -9.56
N GLU A 10 -19.93 -0.69 -10.79
CA GLU A 10 -21.22 -0.22 -11.26
C GLU A 10 -22.30 -0.80 -10.35
N LYS A 11 -23.14 0.10 -9.84
CA LYS A 11 -24.29 -0.25 -9.00
C LYS A 11 -25.16 -1.20 -9.81
N GLY A 12 -25.26 -2.45 -9.35
CA GLY A 12 -26.29 -3.38 -9.79
C GLY A 12 -27.65 -2.83 -9.37
N ASN A 13 -28.21 -1.97 -10.22
CA ASN A 13 -29.63 -1.64 -10.21
C ASN A 13 -30.32 -2.81 -10.90
N ASP A 14 -31.25 -3.47 -10.20
CA ASP A 14 -32.69 -3.23 -10.34
C ASP A 14 -33.15 -3.55 -11.77
N TRP A 15 -34.18 -4.37 -11.92
CA TRP A 15 -34.73 -4.82 -13.21
C TRP A 15 -35.42 -3.69 -13.99
N VAL A 16 -34.81 -2.51 -14.05
CA VAL A 16 -35.10 -1.45 -14.99
C VAL A 16 -34.54 -1.95 -16.31
N GLN A 17 -35.42 -2.39 -17.21
CA GLN A 17 -35.04 -2.48 -18.61
C GLN A 17 -34.46 -1.10 -19.00
N ASP A 18 -33.17 -1.04 -19.29
CA ASP A 18 -32.55 0.16 -19.82
C ASP A 18 -33.07 0.34 -21.25
N PHE A 19 -34.15 1.11 -21.37
CA PHE A 19 -34.70 1.51 -22.65
C PHE A 19 -33.64 2.35 -23.37
N LEU A 20 -33.30 2.01 -24.62
CA LEU A 20 -32.37 2.78 -25.44
C LEU A 20 -33.08 3.94 -26.13
N CYS A 21 -32.34 5.03 -26.34
CA CYS A 21 -32.83 6.15 -27.13
C CYS A 21 -32.94 5.75 -28.61
N SER A 22 -34.14 5.77 -29.18
CA SER A 22 -34.39 5.34 -30.56
C SER A 22 -33.61 6.16 -31.59
N ALA A 23 -33.40 7.46 -31.32
CA ALA A 23 -32.62 8.31 -32.22
C ALA A 23 -31.10 8.07 -32.12
N CYS A 24 -30.60 7.67 -30.94
CA CYS A 24 -29.19 7.33 -30.76
C CYS A 24 -28.90 5.93 -31.30
N GLU A 25 -29.84 5.01 -31.18
CA GLU A 25 -29.77 3.66 -31.75
C GLU A 25 -29.60 3.69 -33.28
N ASP A 26 -30.36 4.58 -33.96
CA ASP A 26 -30.23 4.82 -35.41
C ASP A 26 -28.80 5.28 -35.80
N GLU A 27 -28.10 5.97 -34.88
CA GLU A 27 -26.71 6.44 -35.04
C GLU A 27 -25.66 5.48 -34.43
N LYS A 28 -26.07 4.29 -33.98
CA LYS A 28 -25.22 3.28 -33.29
C LYS A 28 -24.59 3.78 -31.99
N LEU A 29 -25.29 4.66 -31.28
CA LEU A 29 -24.93 5.14 -29.96
C LEU A 29 -25.83 4.49 -28.89
N ASP A 30 -25.22 3.76 -27.96
CA ASP A 30 -25.91 3.10 -26.85
C ASP A 30 -26.19 4.08 -25.70
N GLU A 31 -26.97 5.15 -25.96
CA GLU A 31 -27.43 6.06 -24.91
C GLU A 31 -28.77 5.60 -24.32
N SER A 32 -28.86 5.59 -22.97
CA SER A 32 -30.09 5.26 -22.26
C SER A 32 -31.15 6.36 -22.38
N ALA A 33 -32.40 5.94 -22.52
CA ALA A 33 -33.55 6.80 -22.59
C ALA A 33 -34.05 7.21 -21.20
N ASP A 34 -34.43 8.47 -21.10
CA ASP A 34 -35.02 9.08 -19.90
C ASP A 34 -36.50 9.46 -20.12
N PHE A 35 -36.93 9.49 -21.39
CA PHE A 35 -38.23 10.02 -21.79
C PHE A 35 -38.88 9.14 -22.86
N TYR A 36 -40.21 9.13 -22.87
CA TYR A 36 -41.05 8.47 -23.86
C TYR A 36 -42.00 9.49 -24.48
N CYS A 37 -42.20 9.45 -25.80
CA CYS A 37 -43.18 10.28 -26.48
C CYS A 37 -44.40 9.47 -26.89
N ASP A 38 -45.58 9.82 -26.39
CA ASP A 38 -46.85 9.15 -26.74
C ASP A 38 -47.18 9.30 -28.22
N SER A 39 -46.87 10.47 -28.80
CA SER A 39 -47.22 10.79 -30.19
C SER A 39 -46.33 10.11 -31.21
N CYS A 40 -45.11 9.74 -30.82
CA CYS A 40 -44.15 9.06 -31.70
C CYS A 40 -43.90 7.60 -31.34
N GLU A 41 -44.42 7.15 -30.19
CA GLU A 41 -44.21 5.81 -29.64
C GLU A 41 -42.72 5.42 -29.54
N LYS A 42 -41.86 6.41 -29.29
CA LYS A 42 -40.39 6.27 -29.25
C LYS A 42 -39.78 6.75 -27.94
N PHE A 43 -38.62 6.18 -27.61
CA PHE A 43 -37.85 6.50 -26.41
C PHE A 43 -36.70 7.45 -26.76
N TYR A 44 -36.42 8.40 -25.86
CA TYR A 44 -35.42 9.44 -26.08
C TYR A 44 -34.55 9.67 -24.84
N CYS A 45 -33.25 9.87 -25.06
CA CYS A 45 -32.35 10.42 -24.05
C CYS A 45 -32.64 11.92 -23.84
N ARG A 46 -32.01 12.51 -22.82
CA ARG A 46 -32.20 13.94 -22.48
C ARG A 46 -31.84 14.91 -23.62
N LYS A 47 -30.87 14.56 -24.46
CA LYS A 47 -30.47 15.40 -25.61
C LYS A 47 -31.52 15.31 -26.71
N CYS A 48 -31.89 14.09 -27.09
CA CYS A 48 -32.83 13.85 -28.17
C CYS A 48 -34.23 14.35 -27.84
N ILE A 49 -34.69 14.28 -26.58
CA ILE A 49 -36.01 14.82 -26.20
C ILE A 49 -36.05 16.34 -26.31
N HIS A 50 -34.94 17.03 -26.03
CA HIS A 50 -34.87 18.48 -26.12
C HIS A 50 -34.99 18.95 -27.58
N MET A 51 -34.25 18.29 -28.48
CA MET A 51 -34.39 18.51 -29.93
C MET A 51 -35.79 18.13 -30.42
N HIS A 52 -36.32 17.00 -29.96
CA HIS A 52 -37.65 16.54 -30.30
C HIS A 52 -38.74 17.54 -29.91
N GLY A 53 -38.68 18.07 -28.68
CA GLY A 53 -39.63 19.08 -28.19
C GLY A 53 -39.54 20.42 -28.94
N HIS A 54 -38.36 20.77 -29.45
CA HIS A 54 -38.19 21.96 -30.28
C HIS A 54 -38.86 21.81 -31.65
N LEU A 55 -38.75 20.62 -32.26
CA LEU A 55 -39.32 20.31 -33.57
C LEU A 55 -40.83 19.98 -33.50
N PHE A 56 -41.26 19.32 -32.44
CA PHE A 56 -42.62 18.78 -32.27
C PHE A 56 -43.27 19.29 -30.99
N LYS A 57 -43.54 20.60 -30.93
CA LYS A 57 -44.10 21.29 -29.75
C LYS A 57 -45.46 20.77 -29.25
N LYS A 58 -46.17 19.96 -30.04
CA LYS A 58 -47.49 19.42 -29.70
C LYS A 58 -47.44 17.98 -29.18
N HIS A 59 -46.27 17.35 -29.15
CA HIS A 59 -46.14 15.98 -28.69
C HIS A 59 -46.14 15.91 -27.17
N SER A 60 -46.83 14.90 -26.62
CA SER A 60 -46.80 14.64 -25.19
C SER A 60 -45.62 13.73 -24.86
N THR A 61 -44.76 14.16 -23.94
CA THR A 61 -43.55 13.46 -23.54
C THR A 61 -43.57 13.19 -22.04
N HIS A 62 -43.33 11.95 -21.63
CA HIS A 62 -43.36 11.49 -20.26
C HIS A 62 -41.96 11.07 -19.81
N GLY A 63 -41.48 11.62 -18.70
CA GLY A 63 -40.20 11.22 -18.11
C GLY A 63 -40.30 9.90 -17.33
N ARG A 64 -39.16 9.43 -16.80
CA ARG A 64 -39.10 8.26 -15.90
C ARG A 64 -40.02 8.35 -14.67
N SER A 65 -40.37 9.56 -14.21
CA SER A 65 -41.37 9.76 -13.14
C SER A 65 -42.77 9.27 -13.49
N ASP A 66 -43.09 9.21 -14.78
CA ASP A 66 -44.40 8.84 -15.33
C ASP A 66 -44.37 7.46 -16.04
N MET A 67 -43.48 6.57 -15.60
CA MET A 67 -43.21 5.27 -16.24
C MET A 67 -44.47 4.40 -16.45
N LYS A 68 -45.53 4.59 -15.64
CA LYS A 68 -46.83 3.92 -15.80
C LYS A 68 -47.51 4.18 -17.14
N LYS A 69 -47.20 5.30 -17.80
CA LYS A 69 -47.75 5.66 -19.12
C LYS A 69 -47.00 4.99 -20.27
N TRP A 70 -45.81 4.46 -20.01
CA TRP A 70 -44.99 3.81 -21.02
C TRP A 70 -45.66 2.49 -21.44
N PRO A 71 -45.70 2.18 -22.75
CA PRO A 71 -46.45 1.03 -23.28
C PRO A 71 -45.98 -0.32 -22.73
N VAL A 72 -44.73 -0.41 -22.27
CA VAL A 72 -44.16 -1.63 -21.69
C VAL A 72 -44.67 -1.89 -20.27
N VAL A 73 -44.93 -0.84 -19.48
CA VAL A 73 -45.50 -0.99 -18.12
C VAL A 73 -47.00 -1.30 -18.17
N LYS A 74 -47.71 -0.86 -19.21
CA LYS A 74 -49.14 -1.17 -19.41
C LYS A 74 -49.43 -2.66 -19.69
N LYS A 75 -48.44 -3.47 -20.07
CA LYS A 75 -48.64 -4.89 -20.38
C LYS A 75 -48.56 -5.83 -19.16
N VAL A 76 -48.32 -5.33 -17.95
CA VAL A 76 -48.13 -6.21 -16.77
C VAL A 76 -49.40 -6.99 -16.39
N GLU A 77 -50.58 -6.46 -16.73
CA GLU A 77 -51.87 -7.12 -16.47
C GLU A 77 -52.07 -8.40 -17.32
N ASP A 78 -51.41 -8.50 -18.48
CA ASP A 78 -51.42 -9.69 -19.35
C ASP A 78 -50.37 -10.75 -18.96
N PHE A 79 -49.48 -10.46 -18.00
CA PHE A 79 -48.40 -11.38 -17.56
C PHE A 79 -48.76 -12.22 -16.33
N LEU A 80 -50.03 -12.31 -15.96
CA LEU A 80 -50.45 -13.29 -14.95
C LEU A 80 -50.27 -14.70 -15.54
N LEU A 81 -49.13 -15.33 -15.20
CA LEU A 81 -48.83 -16.70 -15.59
C LEU A 81 -50.01 -17.60 -15.23
N LYS A 82 -50.61 -18.20 -16.26
CA LYS A 82 -51.70 -19.15 -16.12
C LYS A 82 -51.17 -20.53 -15.74
N CYS A 83 -51.99 -21.32 -15.07
CA CYS A 83 -51.65 -22.71 -14.80
C CYS A 83 -51.78 -23.55 -16.07
N ASP A 84 -50.76 -24.36 -16.36
CA ASP A 84 -50.75 -25.28 -17.51
C ASP A 84 -51.90 -26.30 -17.48
N VAL A 85 -52.35 -26.68 -16.28
CA VAL A 85 -53.44 -27.64 -16.05
C VAL A 85 -54.81 -26.94 -15.93
N HIS A 86 -54.85 -25.80 -15.23
CA HIS A 86 -56.06 -25.03 -14.98
C HIS A 86 -55.98 -23.67 -15.68
N LYS A 87 -56.25 -23.65 -16.99
CA LYS A 87 -55.98 -22.50 -17.89
C LYS A 87 -56.62 -21.17 -17.47
N GLU A 88 -57.74 -21.23 -16.74
CA GLU A 88 -58.42 -20.02 -16.25
C GLU A 88 -57.80 -19.47 -14.96
N GLU A 89 -57.05 -20.29 -14.21
CA GLU A 89 -56.46 -19.90 -12.93
C GLU A 89 -55.05 -19.33 -13.06
N ASN A 90 -54.76 -18.31 -12.25
CA ASN A 90 -53.44 -17.72 -12.15
C ASN A 90 -52.55 -18.50 -11.17
N LEU A 91 -51.24 -18.54 -11.47
CA LEU A 91 -50.23 -19.04 -10.55
C LEU A 91 -50.06 -18.04 -9.39
N VAL A 92 -50.49 -18.43 -8.20
CA VAL A 92 -50.50 -17.56 -7.00
C VAL A 92 -49.73 -18.16 -5.82
N ARG A 93 -49.28 -19.40 -5.95
CA ARG A 93 -48.56 -20.15 -4.92
C ARG A 93 -47.25 -20.73 -5.44
N PHE A 94 -46.35 -21.01 -4.51
CA PHE A 94 -45.10 -21.72 -4.74
C PHE A 94 -45.04 -22.95 -3.82
N CYS A 95 -44.80 -24.12 -4.41
CA CYS A 95 -44.51 -25.34 -3.70
C CYS A 95 -42.99 -25.50 -3.58
N LYS A 96 -42.44 -25.45 -2.35
CA LYS A 96 -40.99 -25.62 -2.14
C LYS A 96 -40.53 -27.06 -2.39
N ASP A 97 -41.36 -28.03 -2.05
CA ASP A 97 -41.01 -29.45 -2.15
C ASP A 97 -40.75 -29.86 -3.61
N HIS A 98 -41.39 -29.18 -4.56
CA HIS A 98 -41.21 -29.39 -6.00
C HIS A 98 -40.52 -28.22 -6.72
N SER A 99 -40.18 -27.15 -6.00
CA SER A 99 -39.65 -25.89 -6.53
C SER A 99 -40.43 -25.35 -7.73
N LYS A 100 -41.76 -25.33 -7.65
CA LYS A 100 -42.66 -24.96 -8.77
C LYS A 100 -43.78 -24.01 -8.35
N LEU A 101 -44.18 -23.15 -9.30
CA LEU A 101 -45.37 -22.32 -9.19
C LEU A 101 -46.64 -23.15 -9.40
N CYS A 102 -47.69 -22.84 -8.65
CA CYS A 102 -48.99 -23.50 -8.79
C CYS A 102 -50.16 -22.55 -8.53
N CYS A 103 -51.32 -22.86 -9.13
CA CYS A 103 -52.58 -22.21 -8.79
C CYS A 103 -53.20 -22.80 -7.51
N ASN A 104 -54.31 -22.22 -7.03
CA ASN A 104 -54.99 -22.73 -5.84
C ASN A 104 -55.47 -24.17 -6.05
N THR A 105 -56.06 -24.49 -7.20
CA THR A 105 -56.57 -25.85 -7.47
C THR A 105 -55.44 -26.88 -7.51
N CYS A 106 -54.29 -26.55 -8.11
CA CYS A 106 -53.11 -27.42 -8.06
C CYS A 106 -52.60 -27.63 -6.64
N ALA A 107 -52.63 -26.60 -5.78
CA ALA A 107 -52.23 -26.73 -4.39
C ALA A 107 -53.10 -27.73 -3.63
N PHE A 108 -54.43 -27.74 -3.87
CA PHE A 108 -55.37 -28.64 -3.20
C PHE A 108 -55.38 -30.06 -3.75
N HIS A 109 -55.17 -30.26 -5.06
CA HIS A 109 -55.30 -31.58 -5.69
C HIS A 109 -53.96 -32.30 -5.87
N TYR A 110 -52.91 -31.60 -6.30
CA TYR A 110 -51.63 -32.23 -6.66
C TYR A 110 -50.55 -32.01 -5.59
N HIS A 111 -50.61 -30.90 -4.85
CA HIS A 111 -49.64 -30.58 -3.81
C HIS A 111 -50.21 -30.69 -2.39
N ARG A 112 -51.33 -31.40 -2.21
CA ARG A 112 -51.99 -31.55 -0.89
C ARG A 112 -51.10 -32.17 0.17
N GLN A 113 -50.26 -33.13 -0.25
CA GLN A 113 -49.33 -33.83 0.63
C GLN A 113 -47.99 -33.10 0.79
N CYS A 114 -47.78 -32.00 0.04
CA CYS A 114 -46.60 -31.17 0.20
C CYS A 114 -46.68 -30.40 1.51
N LYS A 115 -45.59 -30.39 2.26
CA LYS A 115 -45.51 -29.73 3.56
C LYS A 115 -45.36 -28.22 3.44
N THR A 116 -44.86 -27.75 2.30
CA THR A 116 -44.43 -26.36 2.16
C THR A 116 -44.95 -25.72 0.86
N VAL A 117 -46.25 -25.43 0.84
CA VAL A 117 -46.90 -24.61 -0.20
C VAL A 117 -47.27 -23.25 0.39
N MET A 118 -46.77 -22.17 -0.20
CA MET A 118 -47.00 -20.81 0.29
C MET A 118 -47.47 -19.87 -0.80
N LEU A 119 -48.06 -18.73 -0.41
CA LEU A 119 -48.43 -17.69 -1.34
C LEU A 119 -47.20 -17.00 -1.90
N LEU A 120 -47.26 -16.59 -3.17
CA LEU A 120 -46.16 -15.86 -3.80
C LEU A 120 -45.88 -14.53 -3.12
N SER A 121 -46.92 -13.85 -2.63
CA SER A 121 -46.76 -12.62 -1.85
C SER A 121 -45.87 -12.81 -0.62
N ASP A 122 -46.00 -13.97 0.05
CA ASP A 122 -45.25 -14.25 1.28
C ASP A 122 -43.84 -14.70 0.95
N LEU A 123 -43.67 -15.49 -0.12
CA LEU A 123 -42.35 -15.85 -0.63
C LEU A 123 -41.55 -14.60 -1.02
N VAL A 124 -42.15 -13.70 -1.80
CA VAL A 124 -41.51 -12.44 -2.24
C VAL A 124 -41.15 -11.56 -1.05
N LYS A 125 -42.03 -11.42 -0.05
CA LYS A 125 -41.73 -10.66 1.18
C LYS A 125 -40.55 -11.26 1.95
N ASN A 126 -40.54 -12.57 2.13
CA ASN A 126 -39.48 -13.28 2.85
C ASN A 126 -38.15 -13.16 2.10
N THR A 127 -38.14 -13.50 0.80
CA THR A 127 -36.95 -13.38 -0.05
C THR A 127 -36.44 -11.93 -0.12
N SER A 128 -37.32 -10.92 -0.18
CA SER A 128 -36.90 -9.52 -0.14
C SER A 128 -36.22 -9.16 1.18
N THR A 129 -36.69 -9.71 2.29
CA THR A 129 -36.08 -9.50 3.61
C THR A 129 -34.71 -10.18 3.69
N ASP A 130 -34.62 -11.43 3.24
CA ASP A 130 -33.36 -12.18 3.21
C ASP A 130 -32.32 -11.48 2.33
N LEU A 131 -32.71 -11.03 1.13
CA LEU A 131 -31.83 -10.29 0.22
C LEU A 131 -31.36 -8.96 0.81
N LYS A 132 -32.24 -8.24 1.53
CA LYS A 132 -31.85 -7.02 2.25
C LYS A 132 -30.81 -7.33 3.33
N GLN A 133 -31.01 -8.40 4.10
CA GLN A 133 -30.05 -8.80 5.12
C GLN A 133 -28.70 -9.19 4.50
N VAL A 134 -28.71 -9.99 3.42
CA VAL A 134 -27.49 -10.34 2.68
C VAL A 134 -26.79 -9.10 2.14
N SER A 135 -27.53 -8.14 1.57
CA SER A 135 -26.97 -6.88 1.09
C SER A 135 -26.30 -6.08 2.22
N VAL A 136 -26.92 -6.00 3.39
CA VAL A 136 -26.35 -5.31 4.56
C VAL A 136 -25.07 -6.00 5.03
N THR A 137 -25.07 -7.34 5.09
CA THR A 137 -23.89 -8.12 5.45
C THR A 137 -22.75 -7.87 4.48
N ILE A 138 -23.00 -7.92 3.16
CA ILE A 138 -21.98 -7.65 2.13
C ILE A 138 -21.40 -6.24 2.30
N GLN A 139 -22.25 -5.23 2.48
CA GLN A 139 -21.79 -3.84 2.66
C GLN A 139 -20.93 -3.68 3.92
N THR A 140 -21.32 -4.35 5.01
CA THR A 140 -20.58 -4.33 6.28
C THR A 140 -19.21 -5.00 6.11
N THR A 141 -19.17 -6.19 5.52
CA THR A 141 -17.92 -6.92 5.27
C THR A 141 -17.00 -6.15 4.34
N LEU A 142 -17.51 -5.50 3.29
CA LEU A 142 -16.71 -4.64 2.42
C LEU A 142 -16.09 -3.46 3.18
N ALA A 143 -16.83 -2.84 4.08
CA ALA A 143 -16.32 -1.74 4.90
C ALA A 143 -15.23 -2.21 5.87
N GLU A 144 -15.38 -3.40 6.47
CA GLU A 144 -14.38 -4.02 7.35
C GLU A 144 -13.10 -4.40 6.58
N LEU A 145 -13.24 -5.00 5.40
CA LEU A 145 -12.11 -5.33 4.53
C LEU A 145 -11.33 -4.09 4.12
N LYS A 146 -12.02 -2.99 3.80
CA LYS A 146 -11.38 -1.72 3.50
C LYS A 146 -10.58 -1.18 4.68
N LYS A 147 -11.16 -1.20 5.89
CA LYS A 147 -10.44 -0.80 7.11
C LYS A 147 -9.22 -1.68 7.36
N LEU A 148 -9.33 -3.00 7.14
CA LEU A 148 -8.21 -3.92 7.29
C LEU A 148 -7.11 -3.61 6.27
N GLN A 149 -7.47 -3.33 5.02
CA GLN A 149 -6.52 -2.92 3.99
C GLN A 149 -5.79 -1.62 4.39
N ASP A 150 -6.53 -0.57 4.77
CA ASP A 150 -5.94 0.71 5.17
C ASP A 150 -4.97 0.52 6.36
N ASN A 151 -5.35 -0.31 7.33
CA ASN A 151 -4.50 -0.65 8.48
C ASN A 151 -3.23 -1.41 8.08
N GLN A 152 -3.33 -2.36 7.15
CA GLN A 152 -2.17 -3.11 6.64
C GLN A 152 -1.22 -2.19 5.87
N GLU A 153 -1.74 -1.29 5.02
CA GLU A 153 -0.92 -0.31 4.31
C GLU A 153 -0.19 0.64 5.28
N ALA A 154 -0.88 1.11 6.32
CA ALA A 154 -0.27 1.91 7.38
C ALA A 154 0.82 1.12 8.15
N SER A 155 0.56 -0.15 8.43
CA SER A 155 1.51 -1.03 9.13
C SER A 155 2.78 -1.26 8.29
N ILE A 156 2.63 -1.52 6.99
CA ILE A 156 3.76 -1.67 6.05
C ILE A 156 4.62 -0.40 6.05
N LYS A 157 4.00 0.77 5.93
CA LYS A 157 4.72 2.06 5.97
C LYS A 157 5.48 2.24 7.29
N SER A 158 4.83 1.92 8.42
CA SER A 158 5.44 2.02 9.75
C SER A 158 6.66 1.10 9.90
N VAL A 159 6.55 -0.16 9.45
CA VAL A 159 7.67 -1.11 9.48
C VAL A 159 8.83 -0.63 8.60
N GLN A 160 8.53 -0.12 7.40
CA GLN A 160 9.54 0.42 6.50
C GLN A 160 10.28 1.62 7.12
N SER A 161 9.55 2.58 7.68
CA SER A 161 10.15 3.74 8.35
C SER A 161 10.99 3.33 9.57
N SER A 162 10.51 2.36 10.35
CA SER A 162 11.28 1.82 11.48
C SER A 162 12.57 1.15 11.02
N TYR A 163 12.52 0.35 9.94
CA TYR A 163 13.70 -0.27 9.34
C TYR A 163 14.73 0.78 8.91
N ASP A 164 14.29 1.81 8.18
CA ASP A 164 15.16 2.87 7.68
C ASP A 164 15.80 3.67 8.84
N GLU A 165 15.04 3.94 9.91
CA GLU A 165 15.55 4.61 11.11
C GLU A 165 16.63 3.77 11.82
N GLN A 166 16.40 2.46 11.97
CA GLN A 166 17.38 1.56 12.59
C GLN A 166 18.64 1.44 11.73
N LEU A 167 18.50 1.37 10.41
CA LEU A 167 19.63 1.35 9.49
C LEU A 167 20.47 2.63 9.61
N HIS A 168 19.82 3.80 9.68
CA HIS A 168 20.49 5.07 9.90
C HIS A 168 21.25 5.09 11.24
N LYS A 169 20.63 4.64 12.34
CA LYS A 169 21.30 4.55 13.65
C LYS A 169 22.52 3.65 13.65
N ILE A 170 22.47 2.52 12.93
CA ILE A 170 23.61 1.62 12.75
C ILE A 170 24.74 2.32 12.00
N GLN A 171 24.42 3.03 10.91
CA GLN A 171 25.40 3.77 10.12
C GLN A 171 26.05 4.90 10.93
N GLU A 172 25.26 5.68 11.67
CA GLU A 172 25.74 6.75 12.53
C GLU A 172 26.66 6.21 13.64
N SER A 173 26.26 5.11 14.29
CA SER A 173 27.08 4.46 15.32
C SER A 173 28.41 3.96 14.76
N ARG A 174 28.40 3.35 13.56
CA ARG A 174 29.61 2.93 12.87
C ARG A 174 30.54 4.11 12.61
N GLN A 175 30.01 5.23 12.12
CA GLN A 175 30.82 6.43 11.86
C GLN A 175 31.45 6.99 13.14
N LYS A 176 30.70 7.02 14.26
CA LYS A 176 31.22 7.44 15.56
C LYS A 176 32.36 6.54 16.04
N ILE A 177 32.21 5.21 15.90
CA ILE A 177 33.25 4.25 16.28
C ILE A 177 34.52 4.46 15.42
N LEU A 178 34.37 4.61 14.11
CA LEU A 178 35.51 4.86 13.22
C LEU A 178 36.24 6.15 13.58
N ALA A 179 35.51 7.25 13.80
CA ALA A 179 36.10 8.52 14.20
C ALA A 179 36.85 8.42 15.54
N ALA A 180 36.33 7.66 16.50
CA ALA A 180 37.00 7.42 17.77
C ALA A 180 38.28 6.60 17.61
N LEU A 181 38.26 5.56 16.76
CA LEU A 181 39.45 4.77 16.43
C LEU A 181 40.52 5.62 15.76
N ASP A 182 40.16 6.44 14.77
CA ASP A 182 41.09 7.36 14.09
C ASP A 182 41.72 8.35 15.08
N MET A 183 40.96 8.84 16.05
CA MET A 183 41.45 9.75 17.08
C MET A 183 42.43 9.06 18.02
N LEU A 184 42.11 7.84 18.46
CA LEU A 184 42.98 7.03 19.30
C LEU A 184 44.30 6.71 18.58
N GLU A 185 44.22 6.26 17.32
CA GLU A 185 45.40 5.97 16.51
C GLU A 185 46.32 7.19 16.40
N LYS A 186 45.76 8.36 16.02
CA LYS A 186 46.54 9.61 15.91
C LYS A 186 47.19 10.00 17.23
N LYS A 187 46.46 9.89 18.34
CA LYS A 187 46.98 10.20 19.67
C LYS A 187 48.14 9.28 20.05
N THR A 188 47.96 7.97 19.91
CA THR A 188 49.00 6.99 20.22
C THR A 188 50.22 7.16 19.32
N LEU A 189 50.05 7.39 18.02
CA LEU A 189 51.16 7.68 17.10
C LEU A 189 51.93 8.95 17.49
N GLN A 190 51.23 9.99 17.95
CA GLN A 190 51.87 11.21 18.43
C GLN A 190 52.68 10.96 19.72
N GLU A 191 52.09 10.26 20.69
CA GLU A 191 52.78 9.89 21.95
C GLU A 191 54.03 9.03 21.69
N MET A 192 53.97 8.11 20.72
CA MET A 192 55.12 7.31 20.29
C MET A 192 56.21 8.19 19.66
N LYS A 193 55.86 9.14 18.79
CA LYS A 193 56.81 10.09 18.19
C LYS A 193 57.48 10.98 19.23
N ASP A 194 56.70 11.49 20.19
CA ASP A 194 57.22 12.34 21.25
C ASP A 194 58.19 11.57 22.15
N THR A 195 57.84 10.34 22.51
CA THR A 195 58.71 9.45 23.28
C THR A 195 59.99 9.12 22.53
N LEU A 196 59.89 8.80 21.23
CA LEU A 196 61.06 8.53 20.39
C LEU A 196 61.99 9.74 20.34
N THR A 197 61.45 10.93 20.14
CA THR A 197 62.23 12.18 20.07
C THR A 197 62.96 12.46 21.38
N LYS A 198 62.28 12.25 22.53
CA LYS A 198 62.88 12.39 23.86
C LYS A 198 64.01 11.39 24.09
N LEU A 199 63.80 10.13 23.74
CA LEU A 199 64.82 9.09 23.86
C LEU A 199 66.04 9.39 22.98
N GLN A 200 65.83 9.83 21.74
CA GLN A 200 66.91 10.24 20.84
C GLN A 200 67.71 11.41 21.41
N ALA A 201 67.05 12.43 21.97
CA ALA A 201 67.71 13.56 22.59
C ALA A 201 68.53 13.16 23.83
N SER A 202 67.98 12.29 24.69
CA SER A 202 68.69 11.75 25.86
C SER A 202 69.92 10.95 25.45
N LEU A 203 69.76 10.02 24.50
CA LEU A 203 70.86 9.18 24.05
C LEU A 203 71.98 10.00 23.40
N LYS A 204 71.62 11.04 22.64
CA LYS A 204 72.61 11.98 22.07
C LYS A 204 73.37 12.73 23.16
N SER A 205 72.67 13.23 24.18
CA SER A 205 73.29 13.87 25.34
C SER A 205 74.27 12.94 26.06
N ASP A 206 73.91 11.67 26.25
CA ASP A 206 74.79 10.69 26.89
C ASP A 206 76.01 10.35 26.03
N VAL A 207 75.84 10.25 24.70
CA VAL A 207 76.97 10.13 23.75
C VAL A 207 77.91 11.33 23.86
N ASP A 208 77.38 12.56 23.90
CA ASP A 208 78.17 13.79 24.01
C ASP A 208 78.95 13.84 25.34
N LYS A 209 78.34 13.38 26.44
CA LYS A 209 79.02 13.23 27.74
C LYS A 209 80.14 12.19 27.66
N CYS A 210 79.90 11.02 27.05
CA CYS A 210 80.93 9.99 26.87
C CYS A 210 82.11 10.50 26.04
N ILE A 211 81.85 11.24 24.96
CA ILE A 211 82.89 11.88 24.14
C ILE A 211 83.71 12.87 24.98
N THR A 212 83.05 13.66 25.82
CA THR A 212 83.71 14.64 26.69
C THR A 212 84.61 13.94 27.72
N PHE A 213 84.06 12.93 28.41
CA PHE A 213 84.82 12.13 29.37
C PHE A 213 86.01 11.40 28.73
N GLN A 214 85.85 10.88 27.51
CA GLN A 214 86.94 10.27 26.76
C GLN A 214 88.07 11.26 26.47
N LYS A 215 87.74 12.52 26.13
CA LYS A 215 88.75 13.58 25.91
C LYS A 215 89.50 13.91 27.20
N GLU A 216 88.78 14.03 28.32
CA GLU A 216 89.38 14.29 29.63
C GLU A 216 90.33 13.17 30.05
N LEU A 217 89.92 11.90 29.91
CA LEU A 217 90.79 10.75 30.18
C LEU A 217 92.04 10.74 29.30
N LYS A 218 91.91 11.11 28.02
CA LYS A 218 93.06 11.21 27.11
C LYS A 218 94.04 12.29 27.57
N GLN A 219 93.55 13.48 27.91
CA GLN A 219 94.39 14.57 28.42
C GLN A 219 95.10 14.19 29.72
N LEU A 220 94.41 13.50 30.63
CA LEU A 220 95.01 13.00 31.87
C LEU A 220 96.11 11.95 31.56
N GLY A 221 95.84 11.03 30.63
CA GLY A 221 96.82 10.04 30.18
C GLY A 221 98.07 10.67 29.58
N ASP A 222 97.90 11.66 28.70
CA ASP A 222 99.01 12.43 28.10
C ASP A 222 99.82 13.15 29.18
N ALA A 223 99.18 13.78 30.17
CA ALA A 223 99.86 14.44 31.29
C ALA A 223 100.65 13.47 32.19
N ILE A 224 100.10 12.28 32.47
CA ILE A 224 100.81 11.24 33.23
C ILE A 224 102.04 10.75 32.47
N TYR A 225 101.92 10.57 31.15
CA TYR A 225 103.04 10.17 30.29
C TYR A 225 104.17 11.21 30.34
N ASP A 226 103.85 12.50 30.19
CA ASP A 226 104.83 13.59 30.26
C ASP A 226 105.55 13.64 31.62
N ILE A 227 104.82 13.45 32.73
CA ILE A 227 105.42 13.38 34.07
C ILE A 227 106.35 12.18 34.16
N SER A 228 105.92 11.00 33.69
CA SER A 228 106.73 9.79 33.72
C SER A 228 108.01 9.93 32.93
N ASP A 229 107.95 10.55 31.75
CA ASP A 229 109.12 10.76 30.89
C ASP A 229 110.12 11.75 31.53
N LYS A 230 109.63 12.87 32.07
CA LYS A 230 110.46 13.83 32.83
C LYS A 230 111.16 13.17 34.02
N SER A 231 110.44 12.39 34.81
CA SER A 231 111.03 11.67 35.95
C SER A 231 112.11 10.68 35.51
N LYS A 232 111.94 9.99 34.37
CA LYS A 232 112.99 9.11 33.82
C LYS A 232 114.22 9.90 33.39
N GLN A 233 114.04 11.03 32.72
CA GLN A 233 115.14 11.90 32.30
C GLN A 233 115.92 12.43 33.51
N GLU A 234 115.24 12.91 34.55
CA GLU A 234 115.87 13.38 35.80
C GLU A 234 116.66 12.27 36.51
N LEU A 235 116.09 11.07 36.62
CA LEU A 235 116.79 9.92 37.20
C LEU A 235 118.03 9.51 36.38
N SER A 236 117.96 9.58 35.05
CA SER A 236 119.11 9.30 34.18
C SER A 236 120.23 10.34 34.32
N PHE A 237 119.87 11.60 34.57
CA PHE A 237 120.82 12.67 34.83
C PHE A 237 121.53 12.49 36.17
N ILE A 238 120.79 12.16 37.24
CA ILE A 238 121.37 11.87 38.56
C ILE A 238 122.31 10.66 38.50
N ALA A 239 121.96 9.62 37.73
CA ALA A 239 122.79 8.43 37.59
C ALA A 239 124.09 8.65 36.78
N SER A 240 124.26 9.81 36.14
CA SER A 240 125.40 10.15 35.28
C SER A 240 126.42 11.11 35.94
N ILE A 241 126.19 11.52 37.18
CA ILE A 241 127.09 12.33 38.03
C ILE A 241 127.84 11.41 38.98
#